data_AF-A0A6C1KI13-F1
#
_entry.id   AF-A0A6C1KI13-F1
#
_cell.length_a   1.000
_cell.length_b   1.000
_cell.length_c   1.000
_cell.angle_alpha   90.00
_cell.angle_beta   90.00
_cell.angle_gamma   90.00
#
_symmetry.space_group_name_H-M   'P 1'
#
loop_
_entity.id
_entity.type
_entity.pdbx_description
1 polymer ?
#
loop_
_entity_poly.entity_id
_entity_poly.type
_entity_poly.pdbx_seq_one_letter_code
_entity_poly.pdbx_strand_id
1 'polypeptide(L)'
;MNEELRGIPGRILGLAQAALTQANHHAVFLDPGNEHWPLMSVLNTAHAGELFLKAIIATEHPLLIFKDLVTLEDKSADELDLQRLLARGRTHDFEKLPQVLWATTGLRIPNPDCYERLRQARNAIQHFCPPDVRDLSALSLEFIYTIIDPLIAGHFGIYAIEHHEDHNVSYDYVVACLLRRELRFSIPQDFAVTEIDLNEEIGGASAEYRTWFREALTSIDKANLLKT
;
A
#
# COMPACT_ATOMS: atom_id res chain seq x y z
N MET A 1 19.89 -21.75 -2.07
CA MET A 1 18.49 -21.41 -1.75
C MET A 1 17.59 -22.09 -2.76
N ASN A 2 16.66 -22.93 -2.29
CA ASN A 2 15.67 -23.65 -3.11
C ASN A 2 14.92 -22.67 -4.04
N GLU A 3 14.75 -23.03 -5.32
CA GLU A 3 14.07 -22.18 -6.32
C GLU A 3 12.63 -21.84 -5.93
N GLU A 4 11.95 -22.75 -5.25
CA GLU A 4 10.60 -22.53 -4.76
C GLU A 4 10.53 -21.39 -3.73
N LEU A 5 11.56 -21.25 -2.89
CA LEU A 5 11.67 -20.15 -1.94
C LEU A 5 11.96 -18.82 -2.64
N ARG A 6 12.73 -18.83 -3.73
CA ARG A 6 13.03 -17.61 -4.52
C ARG A 6 11.78 -16.98 -5.11
N GLY A 7 10.73 -17.76 -5.37
CA GLY A 7 9.46 -17.26 -5.91
C GLY A 7 8.55 -16.58 -4.89
N ILE A 8 8.79 -16.75 -3.58
CA ILE A 8 7.92 -16.24 -2.52
C ILE A 8 7.72 -14.71 -2.58
N PRO A 9 8.78 -13.88 -2.69
CA PRO A 9 8.60 -12.42 -2.69
C PRO A 9 7.69 -11.94 -3.83
N GLY A 10 7.89 -12.47 -5.04
CA GLY A 10 7.09 -12.13 -6.21
C GLY A 10 5.62 -12.56 -6.09
N ARG A 11 5.35 -13.75 -5.51
CA ARG A 11 3.97 -14.21 -5.26
C ARG A 11 3.25 -13.33 -4.23
N ILE A 12 3.93 -12.95 -3.15
CA ILE A 12 3.39 -12.04 -2.14
C ILE A 12 3.12 -10.67 -2.78
N LEU A 13 4.06 -10.16 -3.59
CA LEU A 13 3.94 -8.88 -4.27
C LEU A 13 2.70 -8.82 -5.18
N GLY A 14 2.47 -9.86 -6.00
CA GLY A 14 1.28 -9.91 -6.86
C GLY A 14 -0.04 -9.86 -6.09
N LEU A 15 -0.13 -10.56 -4.95
CA LEU A 15 -1.30 -10.49 -4.08
C LEU A 15 -1.43 -9.12 -3.40
N ALA A 16 -0.31 -8.50 -3.01
CA ALA A 16 -0.28 -7.17 -2.42
C ALA A 16 -0.84 -6.11 -3.38
N GLN A 17 -0.48 -6.18 -4.67
CA GLN A 17 -1.01 -5.30 -5.72
C GLN A 17 -2.52 -5.46 -5.92
N ALA A 18 -3.02 -6.70 -5.91
CA ALA A 18 -4.46 -6.95 -5.99
C ALA A 18 -5.21 -6.36 -4.77
N ALA A 19 -4.67 -6.55 -3.56
CA ALA A 19 -5.22 -5.96 -2.34
C ALA A 19 -5.19 -4.42 -2.37
N LEU A 20 -4.10 -3.83 -2.88
CA LEU A 20 -3.98 -2.38 -3.05
C LEU A 20 -5.02 -1.83 -4.03
N THR A 21 -5.23 -2.51 -5.14
CA THR A 21 -6.22 -2.14 -6.17
C THR A 21 -7.61 -1.99 -5.55
N GLN A 22 -8.03 -2.97 -4.75
CA GLN A 22 -9.32 -2.91 -4.04
C GLN A 22 -9.32 -1.85 -2.93
N ALA A 23 -8.22 -1.71 -2.19
CA ALA A 23 -8.10 -0.73 -1.11
C ALA A 23 -8.28 0.71 -1.63
N ASN A 24 -7.57 1.04 -2.70
CA ASN A 24 -7.60 2.35 -3.34
C ASN A 24 -8.96 2.61 -3.98
N HIS A 25 -9.55 1.60 -4.66
CA HIS A 25 -10.87 1.72 -5.26
C HIS A 25 -11.94 2.04 -4.21
N HIS A 26 -12.04 1.24 -3.15
CA HIS A 26 -13.02 1.47 -2.08
C HIS A 26 -12.79 2.78 -1.31
N ALA A 27 -11.57 3.31 -1.30
CA ALA A 27 -11.26 4.56 -0.61
C ALA A 27 -11.53 5.81 -1.48
N VAL A 28 -11.46 5.70 -2.80
CA VAL A 28 -11.65 6.81 -3.74
C VAL A 28 -13.09 6.90 -4.24
N PHE A 29 -13.67 5.78 -4.65
CA PHE A 29 -14.94 5.77 -5.35
C PHE A 29 -16.11 5.64 -4.38
N LEU A 30 -17.16 6.40 -4.64
CA LEU A 30 -18.43 6.31 -3.92
C LEU A 30 -19.43 5.56 -4.78
N ASP A 31 -19.97 4.47 -4.26
CA ASP A 31 -21.05 3.74 -4.93
C ASP A 31 -22.31 3.70 -4.04
N PRO A 32 -23.39 4.41 -4.44
CA PRO A 32 -24.69 4.34 -3.79
C PRO A 32 -25.26 2.91 -3.81
N GLY A 33 -25.04 2.17 -2.74
CA GLY A 33 -25.42 0.76 -2.60
C GLY A 33 -24.39 -0.07 -1.84
N ASN A 34 -23.17 0.46 -1.68
CA ASN A 34 -22.05 -0.23 -1.05
C ASN A 34 -21.60 0.44 0.26
N GLU A 35 -22.48 0.38 1.27
CA GLU A 35 -22.30 1.06 2.57
C GLU A 35 -21.06 0.58 3.35
N HIS A 36 -20.54 -0.61 3.05
CA HIS A 36 -19.39 -1.20 3.74
C HIS A 36 -18.04 -0.87 3.09
N TRP A 37 -17.99 -0.19 1.94
CA TRP A 37 -16.73 0.14 1.27
C TRP A 37 -15.73 0.90 2.14
N PRO A 38 -16.12 1.90 2.96
CA PRO A 38 -15.16 2.55 3.86
C PRO A 38 -14.56 1.61 4.92
N LEU A 39 -15.30 0.57 5.34
CA LEU A 39 -14.77 -0.46 6.24
C LEU A 39 -13.81 -1.38 5.49
N MET A 40 -14.23 -1.82 4.30
CA MET A 40 -13.43 -2.69 3.43
C MET A 40 -12.15 -2.00 2.95
N SER A 41 -12.15 -0.69 2.73
CA SER A 41 -10.94 0.06 2.36
C SER A 41 -9.88 -0.06 3.46
N VAL A 42 -10.26 0.04 4.74
CA VAL A 42 -9.32 -0.13 5.86
C VAL A 42 -8.79 -1.55 5.94
N LEU A 43 -9.66 -2.56 5.79
CA LEU A 43 -9.25 -3.97 5.83
C LEU A 43 -8.31 -4.32 4.67
N ASN A 44 -8.66 -3.90 3.46
CA ASN A 44 -7.85 -4.12 2.27
C ASN A 44 -6.54 -3.34 2.33
N THR A 45 -6.54 -2.11 2.86
CA THR A 45 -5.32 -1.31 3.07
C THR A 45 -4.38 -2.00 4.06
N ALA A 46 -4.90 -2.50 5.18
CA ALA A 46 -4.09 -3.24 6.15
C ALA A 46 -3.54 -4.54 5.55
N HIS A 47 -4.34 -5.24 4.74
CA HIS A 47 -3.91 -6.45 4.05
C HIS A 47 -2.80 -6.15 3.01
N ALA A 48 -2.98 -5.12 2.18
CA ALA A 48 -1.98 -4.66 1.23
C ALA A 48 -0.69 -4.26 1.94
N GLY A 49 -0.78 -3.45 3.01
CA GLY A 49 0.37 -3.05 3.82
C GLY A 49 1.10 -4.24 4.43
N GLU A 50 0.37 -5.20 5.00
CA GLU A 50 0.95 -6.45 5.51
C GLU A 50 1.75 -7.21 4.45
N LEU A 51 1.17 -7.37 3.26
CA LEU A 51 1.79 -8.12 2.17
C LEU A 51 2.97 -7.37 1.55
N PHE A 52 2.90 -6.06 1.32
CA PHE A 52 4.03 -5.30 0.79
C PHE A 52 5.22 -5.30 1.75
N LEU A 53 4.99 -5.11 3.05
CA LEU A 53 6.07 -5.19 4.03
C LEU A 53 6.71 -6.58 4.03
N LYS A 54 5.90 -7.65 3.95
CA LYS A 54 6.42 -9.02 3.81
C LYS A 54 7.17 -9.23 2.50
N ALA A 55 6.71 -8.66 1.38
CA ALA A 55 7.39 -8.76 0.10
C ALA A 55 8.78 -8.10 0.17
N ILE A 56 8.87 -6.91 0.75
CA ILE A 56 10.14 -6.19 0.96
C ILE A 56 11.07 -6.97 1.90
N ILE A 57 10.57 -7.52 3.02
CA ILE A 57 11.39 -8.36 3.90
C ILE A 57 11.87 -9.62 3.17
N ALA A 58 11.00 -10.23 2.37
CA ALA A 58 11.30 -11.46 1.65
C ALA A 58 12.32 -11.27 0.51
N THR A 59 12.48 -10.05 -0.04
CA THR A 59 13.55 -9.78 -1.00
C THR A 59 14.94 -9.87 -0.39
N GLU A 60 15.10 -9.57 0.91
CA GLU A 60 16.35 -9.82 1.63
C GLU A 60 16.57 -11.33 1.79
N HIS A 61 15.58 -12.03 2.33
CA HIS A 61 15.57 -13.49 2.39
C HIS A 61 14.15 -14.02 2.66
N PRO A 62 13.61 -14.97 1.87
CA PRO A 62 12.23 -15.45 1.97
C PRO A 62 11.83 -16.01 3.34
N LEU A 63 12.79 -16.57 4.09
CA LEU A 63 12.50 -17.13 5.42
C LEU A 63 12.31 -16.07 6.53
N LEU A 64 12.69 -14.82 6.29
CA LEU A 64 12.60 -13.74 7.30
C LEU A 64 11.17 -13.30 7.59
N ILE A 65 10.19 -13.71 6.78
CA ILE A 65 8.78 -13.42 7.04
C ILE A 65 8.15 -14.36 8.09
N PHE A 66 8.85 -15.44 8.46
CA PHE A 66 8.36 -16.46 9.39
C PHE A 66 8.85 -16.21 10.82
N LYS A 67 7.96 -16.34 11.80
CA LYS A 67 8.25 -16.14 13.23
C LYS A 67 9.04 -17.30 13.86
N ASP A 68 8.66 -18.54 13.54
CA ASP A 68 9.07 -19.74 14.29
C ASP A 68 9.68 -20.81 13.39
N LEU A 69 10.78 -20.49 12.70
CA LEU A 69 11.45 -21.43 11.79
C LEU A 69 11.90 -22.73 12.47
N VAL A 70 12.25 -22.67 13.76
CA VAL A 70 12.68 -23.83 14.56
C VAL A 70 11.59 -24.91 14.65
N THR A 71 10.31 -24.52 14.58
CA THR A 71 9.19 -25.47 14.60
C THR A 71 9.01 -26.24 13.29
N LEU A 72 9.73 -25.83 12.24
CA LEU A 72 9.72 -26.44 10.91
C LEU A 72 10.93 -27.37 10.69
N GLU A 73 11.86 -27.41 11.65
CA GLU A 73 13.02 -28.28 11.61
C GLU A 73 12.60 -29.74 11.80
N ASP A 74 12.98 -30.58 10.84
CA ASP A 74 12.87 -32.03 10.94
C ASP A 74 14.28 -32.60 10.92
N LYS A 75 14.68 -33.21 12.04
CA LYS A 75 16.02 -33.78 12.23
C LYS A 75 16.34 -34.90 11.23
N SER A 76 15.36 -35.36 10.46
CA SER A 76 15.49 -36.41 9.44
C SER A 76 15.52 -35.89 7.99
N ALA A 77 15.35 -34.59 7.76
CA ALA A 77 15.36 -33.98 6.42
C ALA A 77 16.53 -33.01 6.26
N ASP A 78 17.31 -33.17 5.18
CA ASP A 78 18.47 -32.33 4.89
C ASP A 78 18.10 -30.93 4.36
N GLU A 79 16.87 -30.73 3.88
CA GLU A 79 16.38 -29.46 3.34
C GLU A 79 14.97 -29.08 3.84
N LEU A 80 14.71 -27.78 3.90
CA LEU A 80 13.41 -27.21 4.26
C LEU A 80 12.43 -27.33 3.07
N ASP A 81 11.39 -28.14 3.26
CA ASP A 81 10.35 -28.39 2.26
C ASP A 81 9.29 -27.27 2.23
N LEU A 82 9.00 -26.72 1.03
CA LEU A 82 7.97 -25.70 0.84
C LEU A 82 6.58 -26.20 1.27
N GLN A 83 6.23 -27.46 1.04
CA GLN A 83 4.93 -28.00 1.47
C GLN A 83 4.75 -27.92 2.98
N ARG A 84 5.83 -28.10 3.74
CA ARG A 84 5.82 -27.93 5.21
C ARG A 84 5.71 -26.47 5.62
N LEU A 85 6.41 -25.57 4.92
CA LEU A 85 6.25 -24.13 5.12
C LEU A 85 4.81 -23.68 4.85
N LEU A 86 4.16 -24.19 3.80
CA LEU A 86 2.76 -23.89 3.51
C LEU A 86 1.81 -24.47 4.55
N ALA A 87 2.07 -25.68 5.04
CA ALA A 87 1.20 -26.36 5.99
C ALA A 87 1.32 -25.83 7.43
N ARG A 88 2.51 -25.38 7.85
CA ARG A 88 2.82 -25.06 9.27
C ARG A 88 3.45 -23.70 9.48
N GLY A 89 3.86 -23.02 8.42
CA GLY A 89 4.55 -21.74 8.52
C GLY A 89 3.64 -20.68 9.13
N ARG A 90 4.15 -20.00 10.16
CA ARG A 90 3.50 -18.86 10.79
C ARG A 90 4.30 -17.60 10.50
N THR A 91 3.68 -16.64 9.83
CA THR A 91 4.34 -15.38 9.45
C THR A 91 4.18 -14.28 10.51
N HIS A 92 5.01 -13.25 10.44
CA HIS A 92 4.87 -12.07 11.29
C HIS A 92 3.48 -11.43 11.15
N ASP A 93 2.89 -11.02 12.27
CA ASP A 93 1.60 -10.28 12.26
C ASP A 93 1.85 -8.83 11.86
N PHE A 94 0.82 -8.18 11.35
CA PHE A 94 0.82 -6.77 10.97
C PHE A 94 1.49 -5.85 12.01
N GLU A 95 1.21 -6.03 13.31
CA GLU A 95 1.81 -5.20 14.37
C GLU A 95 3.35 -5.32 14.45
N LYS A 96 3.92 -6.49 14.13
CA LYS A 96 5.36 -6.74 14.26
C LYS A 96 6.15 -6.35 13.02
N LEU A 97 5.49 -6.19 11.88
CA LEU A 97 6.17 -5.94 10.60
C LEU A 97 7.04 -4.67 10.58
N PRO A 98 6.67 -3.54 11.21
CA PRO A 98 7.55 -2.36 11.25
C PRO A 98 8.91 -2.66 11.89
N GLN A 99 8.94 -3.49 12.94
CA GLN A 99 10.17 -3.87 13.64
C GLN A 99 10.99 -4.85 12.81
N VAL A 100 10.34 -5.83 12.19
CA VAL A 100 11.00 -6.83 11.33
C VAL A 100 11.57 -6.17 10.08
N LEU A 101 10.81 -5.28 9.43
CA LEU A 101 11.26 -4.48 8.29
C LEU A 101 12.55 -3.76 8.65
N TRP A 102 12.57 -3.01 9.74
CA TRP A 102 13.78 -2.30 10.16
C TRP A 102 14.95 -3.24 10.46
N ALA A 103 14.71 -4.32 11.20
CA ALA A 103 15.78 -5.23 11.61
C ALA A 103 16.43 -5.94 10.41
N THR A 104 15.67 -6.16 9.34
CA THR A 104 16.11 -6.93 8.16
C THR A 104 16.61 -6.04 7.02
N THR A 105 16.02 -4.86 6.83
CA THR A 105 16.31 -3.95 5.69
C THR A 105 16.93 -2.62 6.09
N GLY A 106 16.89 -2.26 7.37
CA GLY A 106 17.24 -0.92 7.87
C GLY A 106 16.15 0.14 7.67
N LEU A 107 15.07 -0.15 6.96
CA LEU A 107 14.02 0.81 6.64
C LEU A 107 13.07 1.07 7.81
N ARG A 108 12.59 2.31 7.90
CA ARG A 108 11.54 2.71 8.85
C ARG A 108 10.23 2.93 8.11
N ILE A 109 9.12 2.66 8.79
CA ILE A 109 7.80 3.07 8.30
C ILE A 109 7.75 4.61 8.26
N PRO A 110 7.42 5.24 7.12
CA PRO A 110 7.51 6.68 6.99
C PRO A 110 6.54 7.47 7.89
N ASN A 111 5.35 6.93 8.15
CA ASN A 111 4.32 7.56 8.99
C ASN A 111 3.84 6.60 10.10
N PRO A 112 4.59 6.44 11.21
CA PRO A 112 4.25 5.50 12.28
C PRO A 112 2.89 5.79 12.95
N ASP A 113 2.50 7.06 13.06
CA ASP A 113 1.23 7.47 13.68
C ASP A 113 0.03 7.03 12.85
N CYS A 114 0.11 7.16 11.52
CA CYS A 114 -0.90 6.61 10.61
C CYS A 114 -0.96 5.08 10.68
N TYR A 115 0.21 4.42 10.77
CA TYR A 115 0.27 2.97 10.90
C TYR A 115 -0.50 2.47 12.12
N GLU A 116 -0.30 3.11 13.27
CA GLU A 116 -0.96 2.73 14.52
C GLU A 116 -2.46 2.99 14.46
N ARG A 117 -2.91 4.12 13.89
CA ARG A 117 -4.34 4.39 13.68
C ARG A 117 -5.00 3.36 12.78
N LEU A 118 -4.37 2.98 11.66
CA LEU A 118 -4.89 1.94 10.78
C LEU A 118 -4.94 0.58 11.48
N ARG A 119 -3.91 0.22 12.26
CA ARG A 119 -3.87 -1.03 13.05
C ARG A 119 -5.06 -1.10 14.02
N GLN A 120 -5.31 -0.02 14.75
CA GLN A 120 -6.43 0.06 15.69
C GLN A 120 -7.79 -0.03 14.96
N ALA A 121 -7.96 0.71 13.86
CA ALA A 121 -9.18 0.70 13.08
C ALA A 121 -9.47 -0.70 12.48
N ARG A 122 -8.46 -1.35 11.89
CA ARG A 122 -8.55 -2.73 11.39
C ARG A 122 -9.00 -3.68 12.50
N ASN A 123 -8.37 -3.63 13.66
CA ASN A 123 -8.69 -4.51 14.79
C ASN A 123 -10.13 -4.28 15.30
N ALA A 124 -10.57 -3.03 15.37
CA ALA A 124 -11.95 -2.66 15.72
C ALA A 124 -12.97 -3.25 14.73
N ILE A 125 -12.76 -3.02 13.43
CA ILE A 125 -13.64 -3.49 12.35
C ILE A 125 -13.71 -5.03 12.31
N GLN A 126 -12.57 -5.73 12.46
CA GLN A 126 -12.52 -7.19 12.34
C GLN A 126 -13.18 -7.93 13.51
N HIS A 127 -13.16 -7.38 14.72
CA HIS A 127 -13.46 -8.15 15.93
C HIS A 127 -14.55 -7.55 16.81
N PHE A 128 -14.90 -6.28 16.60
CA PHE A 128 -15.79 -5.56 17.51
C PHE A 128 -16.89 -4.85 16.73
N CYS A 129 -16.67 -3.58 16.41
CA CYS A 129 -17.59 -2.72 15.71
C CYS A 129 -16.81 -1.66 14.93
N PRO A 130 -17.42 -1.04 13.90
CA PRO A 130 -16.84 0.11 13.23
C PRO A 130 -16.40 1.19 14.23
N PRO A 131 -15.15 1.67 14.18
CA PRO A 131 -14.68 2.71 15.09
C PRO A 131 -15.38 4.04 14.76
N ASP A 132 -15.47 4.93 15.76
CA ASP A 132 -16.01 6.30 15.59
C ASP A 132 -15.01 7.22 14.87
N VAL A 133 -14.45 6.73 13.76
CA VAL A 133 -13.56 7.49 12.87
C VAL A 133 -14.44 8.14 11.82
N ARG A 134 -14.40 9.48 11.77
CA ARG A 134 -15.25 10.28 10.87
C ARG A 134 -15.09 9.96 9.38
N ASP A 135 -13.89 9.57 8.94
CA ASP A 135 -13.62 9.25 7.53
C ASP A 135 -12.59 8.10 7.43
N LEU A 136 -13.09 6.87 7.31
CA LEU A 136 -12.26 5.66 7.17
C LEU A 136 -11.56 5.58 5.81
N SER A 137 -12.19 6.15 4.77
CA SER A 137 -11.60 6.25 3.44
C SER A 137 -10.39 7.19 3.47
N ALA A 138 -10.47 8.33 4.18
CA ALA A 138 -9.32 9.20 4.42
C ALA A 138 -8.16 8.49 5.11
N LEU A 139 -8.43 7.71 6.17
CA LEU A 139 -7.41 6.95 6.88
C LEU A 139 -6.74 5.93 5.95
N SER A 140 -7.52 5.29 5.08
CA SER A 140 -7.02 4.34 4.08
C SER A 140 -6.10 5.03 3.08
N LEU A 141 -6.54 6.16 2.49
CA LEU A 141 -5.73 6.94 1.55
C LEU A 141 -4.46 7.49 2.20
N GLU A 142 -4.55 8.03 3.42
CA GLU A 142 -3.38 8.50 4.15
C GLU A 142 -2.35 7.38 4.32
N PHE A 143 -2.79 6.17 4.71
CA PHE A 143 -1.89 5.04 4.86
C PHE A 143 -1.30 4.60 3.51
N ILE A 144 -2.12 4.51 2.46
CA ILE A 144 -1.65 4.15 1.12
C ILE A 144 -0.56 5.13 0.67
N TYR A 145 -0.81 6.43 0.72
CA TYR A 145 0.08 7.41 0.07
C TYR A 145 1.21 7.94 0.96
N THR A 146 1.10 7.80 2.29
CA THR A 146 2.20 8.19 3.20
C THR A 146 3.07 7.02 3.63
N ILE A 147 2.66 5.77 3.40
CA ILE A 147 3.41 4.58 3.79
C ILE A 147 3.62 3.62 2.62
N ILE A 148 2.55 3.10 2.01
CA ILE A 148 2.68 2.06 0.97
C ILE A 148 3.38 2.63 -0.26
N ASP A 149 2.84 3.71 -0.83
CA ASP A 149 3.31 4.33 -2.07
C ASP A 149 4.81 4.64 -2.08
N PRO A 150 5.39 5.39 -1.11
CA PRO A 150 6.83 5.64 -1.12
C PRO A 150 7.68 4.37 -0.94
N LEU A 151 7.17 3.36 -0.20
CA LEU A 151 7.88 2.10 -0.04
C LEU A 151 7.89 1.29 -1.35
N ILE A 152 6.75 1.15 -2.02
CA ILE A 152 6.64 0.34 -3.23
C ILE A 152 7.27 1.03 -4.46
N ALA A 153 7.21 2.36 -4.53
CA ALA A 153 7.90 3.11 -5.58
C ALA A 153 9.42 2.94 -5.44
N GLY A 154 9.95 3.08 -4.22
CA GLY A 154 11.39 2.93 -3.97
C GLY A 154 11.93 1.51 -4.13
N HIS A 155 11.12 0.47 -3.87
CA HIS A 155 11.59 -0.93 -3.90
C HIS A 155 11.28 -1.67 -5.19
N PHE A 156 10.14 -1.36 -5.81
CA PHE A 156 9.60 -2.13 -6.92
C PHE A 156 9.31 -1.27 -8.16
N GLY A 157 9.45 0.06 -8.07
CA GLY A 157 9.07 0.96 -9.17
C GLY A 157 7.57 0.93 -9.49
N ILE A 158 6.75 0.62 -8.48
CA ILE A 158 5.28 0.57 -8.59
C ILE A 158 4.71 1.88 -8.05
N TYR A 159 3.66 2.41 -8.68
CA TYR A 159 3.00 3.64 -8.26
C TYR A 159 1.59 3.35 -7.76
N ALA A 160 1.22 3.76 -6.55
CA ALA A 160 -0.06 3.38 -5.96
C ALA A 160 -1.26 3.92 -6.74
N ILE A 161 -1.11 5.07 -7.42
CA ILE A 161 -2.17 5.66 -8.23
C ILE A 161 -2.63 4.76 -9.38
N GLU A 162 -1.78 3.87 -9.89
CA GLU A 162 -2.09 2.97 -11.01
C GLU A 162 -2.94 1.76 -10.59
N HIS A 163 -3.19 1.60 -9.29
CA HIS A 163 -3.91 0.46 -8.73
C HIS A 163 -5.34 0.85 -8.36
N HIS A 164 -6.28 0.65 -9.28
CA HIS A 164 -7.74 0.74 -9.07
C HIS A 164 -8.50 -0.18 -10.04
N GLU A 165 -9.78 -0.47 -9.74
CA GLU A 165 -10.57 -1.45 -10.51
C GLU A 165 -11.21 -0.89 -11.80
N ASP A 166 -11.37 0.43 -11.92
CA ASP A 166 -11.94 1.01 -13.13
C ASP A 166 -10.90 1.06 -14.26
N HIS A 167 -10.96 0.10 -15.18
CA HIS A 167 -10.03 0.03 -16.32
C HIS A 167 -10.46 0.92 -17.50
N ASN A 168 -11.64 1.56 -17.45
CA ASN A 168 -12.13 2.39 -18.55
C ASN A 168 -11.61 3.82 -18.48
N VAL A 169 -11.19 4.24 -17.30
CA VAL A 169 -10.58 5.55 -17.03
C VAL A 169 -9.15 5.32 -16.56
N SER A 170 -8.26 6.29 -16.78
CA SER A 170 -6.93 6.22 -16.16
C SER A 170 -7.07 6.48 -14.65
N TYR A 171 -5.98 6.79 -13.97
CA TYR A 171 -5.99 7.14 -12.55
C TYR A 171 -6.55 8.55 -12.25
N ASP A 172 -7.29 9.14 -13.18
CA ASP A 172 -7.88 10.48 -13.10
C ASP A 172 -8.59 10.76 -11.77
N TYR A 173 -9.60 9.95 -11.44
CA TYR A 173 -10.39 10.15 -10.21
C TYR A 173 -9.61 9.89 -8.94
N VAL A 174 -8.64 8.96 -8.99
CA VAL A 174 -7.71 8.73 -7.90
C VAL A 174 -6.88 10.00 -7.68
N VAL A 175 -6.25 10.54 -8.72
CA VAL A 175 -5.46 11.77 -8.66
C VAL A 175 -6.31 12.95 -8.17
N ALA A 176 -7.50 13.18 -8.72
CA ALA A 176 -8.41 14.25 -8.25
C ALA A 176 -8.69 14.13 -6.75
N CYS A 177 -8.96 12.91 -6.25
CA CYS A 177 -9.17 12.69 -4.82
C CYS A 177 -7.94 13.06 -3.98
N LEU A 178 -6.74 12.70 -4.43
CA LEU A 178 -5.49 13.01 -3.71
C LEU A 178 -5.17 14.50 -3.70
N LEU A 179 -5.38 15.18 -4.83
CA LEU A 179 -5.17 16.63 -4.94
C LEU A 179 -6.07 17.40 -3.98
N ARG A 180 -7.37 17.08 -3.95
CA ARG A 180 -8.34 17.70 -3.04
C ARG A 180 -8.07 17.41 -1.56
N ARG A 181 -7.39 16.30 -1.25
CA ARG A 181 -7.01 15.89 0.11
C ARG A 181 -5.59 16.28 0.50
N GLU A 182 -4.84 16.95 -0.39
CA GLU A 182 -3.44 17.31 -0.19
C GLU A 182 -2.52 16.12 0.15
N LEU A 183 -2.81 14.95 -0.41
CA LEU A 183 -1.98 13.75 -0.23
C LEU A 183 -0.89 13.71 -1.28
N ARG A 184 0.38 13.64 -0.85
CA ARG A 184 1.53 13.49 -1.75
C ARG A 184 1.57 12.06 -2.27
N PHE A 185 1.95 11.88 -3.53
CA PHE A 185 2.04 10.56 -4.17
C PHE A 185 3.23 10.51 -5.14
N SER A 186 3.73 9.32 -5.37
CA SER A 186 4.77 9.02 -6.34
C SER A 186 4.20 9.14 -7.74
N ILE A 187 4.89 9.88 -8.61
CA ILE A 187 4.40 10.19 -9.95
C ILE A 187 5.20 9.39 -10.99
N PRO A 188 4.56 8.57 -11.85
CA PRO A 188 5.24 7.85 -12.91
C PRO A 188 5.74 8.79 -14.01
N GLN A 189 6.78 8.38 -14.75
CA GLN A 189 7.40 9.23 -15.78
C GLN A 189 6.44 9.57 -16.93
N ASP A 190 5.54 8.64 -17.25
CA ASP A 190 4.53 8.78 -18.31
C ASP A 190 3.24 9.43 -17.81
N PHE A 191 3.25 10.08 -16.63
CA PHE A 191 2.08 10.67 -16.01
C PHE A 191 1.24 11.52 -16.97
N ALA A 192 -0.06 11.23 -16.98
CA ALA A 192 -1.07 11.88 -17.80
C ALA A 192 -2.46 11.72 -17.17
N VAL A 193 -3.31 12.73 -17.33
CA VAL A 193 -4.73 12.69 -16.98
C VAL A 193 -5.53 13.15 -18.20
N THR A 194 -6.76 12.68 -18.31
CA THR A 194 -7.61 12.84 -19.50
C THR A 194 -9.01 13.36 -19.20
N GLU A 195 -9.57 13.07 -18.04
CA GLU A 195 -10.94 13.41 -17.67
C GLU A 195 -11.03 14.58 -16.69
N ILE A 196 -9.94 14.89 -15.99
CA ILE A 196 -9.88 15.94 -14.98
C ILE A 196 -9.02 17.13 -15.40
N ASP A 197 -9.38 18.32 -14.93
CA ASP A 197 -8.52 19.50 -14.98
C ASP A 197 -7.71 19.60 -13.67
N LEU A 198 -6.39 19.40 -13.75
CA LEU A 198 -5.51 19.46 -12.58
C LEU A 198 -5.51 20.83 -11.90
N ASN A 199 -5.71 21.93 -12.64
CA ASN A 199 -5.76 23.28 -12.06
C ASN A 199 -7.04 23.49 -11.25
N GLU A 200 -8.16 22.95 -11.72
CA GLU A 200 -9.42 22.98 -10.99
C GLU A 200 -9.31 22.14 -9.71
N GLU A 201 -8.86 20.89 -9.84
CA GLU A 201 -8.79 19.94 -8.73
C GLU A 201 -7.82 20.36 -7.62
N ILE A 202 -6.69 20.98 -7.97
CA ILE A 202 -5.73 21.49 -6.98
C ILE A 202 -6.06 22.92 -6.51
N GLY A 203 -7.08 23.57 -7.08
CA GLY A 203 -7.38 24.98 -6.83
C GLY A 203 -7.67 25.31 -5.37
N GLY A 204 -8.30 24.37 -4.64
CA GLY A 204 -8.61 24.49 -3.21
C GLY A 204 -7.47 24.14 -2.26
N ALA A 205 -6.35 23.60 -2.76
CA ALA A 205 -5.25 23.13 -1.93
C ALA A 205 -4.35 24.28 -1.41
N SER A 206 -3.64 23.99 -0.33
CA SER A 206 -2.66 24.89 0.27
C SER A 206 -1.57 25.33 -0.71
N ALA A 207 -0.96 26.48 -0.44
CA ALA A 207 0.15 26.98 -1.26
C ALA A 207 1.37 26.05 -1.21
N GLU A 208 1.62 25.41 -0.06
CA GLU A 208 2.70 24.42 0.10
C GLU A 208 2.46 23.22 -0.81
N TYR A 209 1.25 22.63 -0.75
CA TYR A 209 0.93 21.45 -1.55
C TYR A 209 0.97 21.75 -3.05
N ARG A 210 0.44 22.90 -3.49
CA ARG A 210 0.53 23.34 -4.89
C ARG A 210 1.97 23.54 -5.38
N THR A 211 2.85 23.99 -4.49
CA THR A 211 4.28 24.13 -4.81
C THR A 211 4.92 22.77 -4.99
N TRP A 212 4.70 21.85 -4.04
CA TRP A 212 5.17 20.47 -4.14
C TRP A 212 4.70 19.80 -5.44
N PHE A 213 3.41 19.89 -5.78
CA PHE A 213 2.88 19.20 -6.96
C PHE A 213 3.48 19.74 -8.26
N ARG A 214 3.69 21.07 -8.34
CA ARG A 214 4.37 21.68 -9.48
C ARG A 214 5.82 21.22 -9.62
N GLU A 215 6.54 21.14 -8.51
CA GLU A 215 7.92 20.63 -8.50
C GLU A 215 7.97 19.16 -8.91
N ALA A 216 7.05 18.35 -8.39
CA ALA A 216 6.93 16.94 -8.74
C ALA A 216 6.68 16.75 -10.26
N LEU A 217 5.73 17.47 -10.84
CA LEU A 217 5.51 17.45 -12.30
C LEU A 217 6.70 18.00 -13.10
N THR A 218 7.42 18.99 -12.58
CA THR A 218 8.62 19.51 -13.24
C THR A 218 9.72 18.45 -13.29
N SER A 219 9.86 17.64 -12.23
CA SER A 219 10.88 16.60 -12.15
C SER A 219 10.73 15.49 -13.20
N ILE A 220 9.54 15.35 -13.79
CA ILE A 220 9.22 14.38 -14.83
C ILE A 220 8.90 15.04 -16.19
N ASP A 221 9.25 16.31 -16.37
CA ASP A 221 9.00 17.09 -17.60
C ASP A 221 7.50 17.23 -17.98
N LYS A 222 6.61 17.23 -16.98
CA LYS A 222 5.14 17.35 -17.13
C LYS A 222 4.56 18.63 -16.56
N ALA A 223 5.38 19.65 -16.30
CA ALA A 223 4.92 20.94 -15.76
C ALA A 223 3.87 21.65 -16.65
N ASN A 224 3.78 21.28 -17.94
CA ASN A 224 2.76 21.79 -18.85
C ASN A 224 1.33 21.33 -18.52
N LEU A 225 1.15 20.28 -17.72
CA LEU A 225 -0.18 19.80 -17.31
C LEU A 225 -0.89 20.76 -16.33
N LEU A 226 -0.16 21.68 -15.70
CA LEU A 226 -0.70 22.73 -14.83
C LEU A 226 -0.83 24.10 -15.54
N LYS A 227 -0.83 24.13 -16.87
CA LYS A 227 -0.95 25.39 -17.60
C LYS A 227 -2.41 25.85 -17.67
N THR A 228 -2.59 27.10 -17.25
CA THR A 228 -3.79 27.93 -17.32
C THR A 228 -4.35 28.08 -18.72
#